data_AF-A0A355E2L9-F1
#
_entry.id   AF-A0A355E2L9-F1
#
_cell.length_a   1.000
_cell.length_b   1.000
_cell.length_c   1.000
_cell.angle_alpha   90.00
_cell.angle_beta   90.00
_cell.angle_gamma   90.00
#
_symmetry.space_group_name_H-M   'P 1'
#
loop_
_entity.id
_entity.type
_entity.pdbx_description
1 polymer ?
#
loop_
_entity_poly.entity_id
_entity_poly.type
_entity_poly.pdbx_seq_one_letter_code
_entity_poly.pdbx_strand_id
1 'polypeptide(L)'
;MKARLVRIGNSRGVRLPKPLIEEAGLTDEVEVRVRGGALIILSAPRPRSGWAEAAKQMRQRGKDRLLEEPTPTRFDDEDWKW
;
A
#
# COMPACT_ATOMS: atom_id res chain seq x y z
N MET A 1 -8.16 -27.71 3.98
CA MET A 1 -9.48 -27.37 3.38
C MET A 1 -9.40 -27.55 1.86
N LYS A 2 -10.44 -28.09 1.22
CA LYS A 2 -10.59 -28.04 -0.25
C LYS A 2 -11.69 -27.03 -0.58
N ALA A 3 -11.42 -26.10 -1.49
CA ALA A 3 -12.38 -25.11 -1.95
C ALA A 3 -12.54 -25.21 -3.48
N ARG A 4 -13.67 -24.73 -4.00
CA ARG A 4 -13.93 -24.69 -5.45
C ARG A 4 -13.71 -23.28 -5.97
N LEU A 5 -13.20 -23.19 -7.21
CA LEU A 5 -13.25 -21.95 -7.97
C LEU A 5 -14.69 -21.67 -8.40
N VAL A 6 -15.17 -20.45 -8.15
CA VAL A 6 -16.49 -19.98 -8.57
C VAL A 6 -16.33 -18.90 -9.62
N ARG A 7 -17.27 -18.82 -10.57
CA ARG A 7 -17.27 -17.77 -11.60
C ARG A 7 -17.79 -16.46 -11.00
N ILE A 8 -17.09 -15.37 -11.29
CA ILE A 8 -17.47 -14.00 -10.93
C ILE A 8 -17.35 -13.16 -12.20
N GLY A 9 -18.43 -13.10 -13.00
CA GLY A 9 -18.37 -12.47 -14.33
C GLY A 9 -17.34 -13.14 -15.25
N ASN A 10 -16.34 -12.37 -15.69
CA ASN A 10 -15.21 -12.85 -16.51
C ASN A 10 -14.02 -13.36 -15.66
N SER A 11 -14.10 -13.27 -14.34
CA SER A 11 -13.06 -13.75 -13.43
C SER A 11 -13.51 -14.99 -12.65
N ARG A 12 -12.60 -15.54 -11.85
CA ARG A 12 -12.86 -16.66 -10.93
C ARG A 12 -12.38 -16.29 -9.53
N GLY A 13 -13.10 -16.74 -8.51
CA GLY A 13 -12.75 -16.53 -7.11
C GLY A 13 -12.76 -17.82 -6.30
N VAL A 14 -12.17 -17.77 -5.10
CA VAL A 14 -12.25 -18.81 -4.07
C VAL A 14 -12.97 -18.21 -2.86
N ARG A 15 -13.94 -18.93 -2.29
CA ARG A 15 -14.61 -18.49 -1.06
C ARG A 15 -13.71 -18.79 0.14
N LEU A 16 -13.25 -17.74 0.82
CA LEU A 16 -12.48 -17.85 2.05
C LEU A 16 -13.43 -17.83 3.26
N PRO A 17 -13.35 -18.81 4.18
CA PRO A 17 -14.05 -18.76 5.46
C PRO A 17 -13.65 -17.53 6.27
N LYS A 18 -14.61 -16.92 6.97
CA LYS A 18 -14.38 -15.78 7.87
C LYS A 18 -13.23 -16.00 8.86
N PRO A 19 -13.07 -17.18 9.51
CA PRO A 19 -11.94 -17.41 10.41
C PRO A 19 -10.58 -17.27 9.74
N LEU A 20 -10.43 -17.69 8.47
CA LEU A 20 -9.15 -17.54 7.74
C LEU A 20 -8.86 -16.10 7.34
N ILE A 21 -9.90 -15.32 7.04
CA ILE A 21 -9.77 -13.88 6.75
C ILE A 21 -9.26 -13.15 8.00
N GLU A 22 -9.87 -13.45 9.15
CA GLU A 22 -9.51 -12.85 10.45
C GLU A 22 -8.11 -13.27 10.91
N GLU A 23 -7.79 -14.56 10.87
CA GLU A 23 -6.49 -15.09 11.27
C GLU A 23 -5.34 -14.55 10.39
N ALA A 24 -5.59 -14.39 9.08
CA ALA A 24 -4.60 -13.82 8.16
C ALA A 24 -4.58 -12.28 8.15
N GLY A 25 -5.45 -11.61 8.92
CA GLY A 25 -5.52 -10.15 8.98
C GLY A 25 -5.86 -9.48 7.64
N LEU A 26 -6.62 -10.17 6.78
CA LEU A 26 -7.02 -9.63 5.48
C LEU A 26 -8.12 -8.57 5.68
N THR A 27 -8.00 -7.47 4.94
CA THR A 27 -9.00 -6.39 4.89
C THR A 27 -9.68 -6.39 3.51
N ASP A 28 -10.34 -5.29 3.15
CA ASP A 28 -10.99 -5.14 1.84
C ASP A 28 -9.98 -5.11 0.68
N GLU A 29 -8.75 -4.69 0.95
CA GLU A 29 -7.65 -4.69 -0.03
C GLU A 29 -6.62 -5.77 0.32
N VAL A 30 -6.27 -6.57 -0.67
CA VAL A 30 -5.28 -7.64 -0.55
C VAL A 30 -4.31 -7.59 -1.70
N GLU A 31 -3.08 -8.02 -1.44
CA GLU A 31 -2.10 -8.26 -2.47
C GLU A 31 -2.09 -9.75 -2.84
N VAL A 32 -2.11 -10.06 -4.14
CA VAL A 32 -2.11 -11.43 -4.64
C VAL A 32 -0.89 -11.66 -5.52
N ARG A 33 -0.07 -12.66 -5.19
CA ARG A 33 1.14 -13.04 -5.94
C ARG A 33 1.16 -14.53 -6.24
N VAL A 34 1.79 -14.92 -7.35
CA VAL A 34 2.01 -16.34 -7.70
C VAL A 34 3.43 -16.73 -7.31
N ARG A 35 3.58 -17.83 -6.55
CA ARG A 35 4.88 -18.42 -6.23
C ARG A 35 4.78 -19.94 -6.25
N GLY A 36 5.58 -20.59 -7.10
CA GLY A 36 5.67 -22.06 -7.14
C GLY A 36 4.33 -22.75 -7.43
N GLY A 37 3.50 -22.17 -8.29
CA GLY A 37 2.16 -22.72 -8.60
C GLY A 37 1.09 -22.46 -7.54
N ALA A 38 1.39 -21.69 -6.49
CA ALA A 38 0.43 -21.26 -5.47
C ALA A 38 0.14 -19.76 -5.59
N LEU A 39 -1.11 -19.38 -5.25
CA LEU A 39 -1.47 -18.00 -4.98
C LEU A 39 -1.21 -17.69 -3.50
N ILE A 40 -0.44 -16.64 -3.25
CA ILE A 40 -0.21 -16.07 -1.91
C ILE A 40 -1.05 -14.80 -1.82
N ILE A 41 -1.95 -14.74 -0.84
CA ILE A 41 -2.81 -13.61 -0.56
C ILE A 41 -2.35 -12.98 0.75
N LEU A 42 -2.02 -11.70 0.72
CA LEU A 42 -1.52 -10.94 1.87
C LEU A 42 -2.42 -9.72 2.10
N SER A 43 -2.52 -9.27 3.35
CA SER A 43 -3.15 -7.99 3.67
C SER A 43 -2.43 -6.85 2.94
N ALA A 44 -3.16 -5.99 2.25
CA ALA A 44 -2.54 -4.88 1.56
C ALA A 44 -1.98 -3.88 2.59
N PRO A 45 -0.73 -3.42 2.44
CA PRO A 45 -0.21 -2.36 3.28
C PRO A 45 -1.02 -1.09 3.02
N ARG A 46 -1.43 -0.40 4.09
CA ARG A 46 -2.11 0.88 3.96
C ARG A 46 -1.21 1.87 3.19
N PRO A 47 -1.77 2.69 2.30
CA PRO A 47 -1.02 3.77 1.68
C PRO A 47 -0.28 4.58 2.74
N ARG A 48 1.01 4.80 2.51
CA ARG A 48 1.91 5.53 3.43
C ARG A 48 2.14 4.86 4.80
N SER A 49 1.82 3.58 4.96
CA SER A 49 2.22 2.81 6.13
C SER A 49 3.75 2.90 6.31
N GLY A 50 4.18 3.27 7.53
CA GLY A 50 5.60 3.45 7.86
C GLY A 50 6.25 4.74 7.35
N TRP A 51 5.52 5.63 6.64
CA TRP A 51 6.11 6.90 6.18
C TRP A 51 6.52 7.82 7.32
N ALA A 52 5.74 7.89 8.40
CA ALA A 52 6.10 8.71 9.56
C ALA A 52 7.43 8.25 10.19
N GLU A 53 7.61 6.94 10.36
CA GLU A 53 8.84 6.33 10.87
C GLU A 53 10.00 6.52 9.89
N ALA A 54 9.77 6.35 8.59
CA ALA A 54 10.77 6.61 7.56
C ALA A 54 11.20 8.08 7.56
N ALA A 55 10.27 9.03 7.72
CA ALA A 55 10.57 10.46 7.81
C ALA A 55 11.38 10.79 9.08
N LYS A 56 11.02 10.22 10.24
CA LYS A 56 11.80 10.35 11.49
C LYS A 56 13.23 9.82 11.31
N GLN A 57 13.40 8.65 10.68
CA GLN A 57 14.73 8.09 10.40
C GLN A 57 15.53 8.94 9.41
N MET A 58 14.87 9.49 8.39
CA MET A 58 15.48 10.40 7.41
C MET A 58 16.04 11.65 8.09
N ARG A 59 15.25 12.26 8.99
CA ARG A 59 15.67 13.38 9.85
C ARG A 59 16.86 13.01 10.74
N GLN A 60 16.78 11.89 11.44
CA GLN A 60 17.88 11.42 12.31
C GLN A 60 19.19 11.23 11.54
N ARG A 61 19.10 10.85 10.27
CA ARG A 61 20.26 10.67 9.37
C ARG A 61 20.66 11.97 8.64
N GLY A 62 19.98 13.08 8.87
CA GLY A 62 20.22 14.37 8.18
C GLY A 62 19.94 14.33 6.68
N LYS A 63 19.16 13.36 6.21
CA LYS A 63 18.80 13.16 4.79
C LYS A 63 17.50 13.88 4.40
N ASP A 64 17.01 14.78 5.24
CA ASP A 64 15.79 15.57 5.07
C ASP A 64 16.03 16.96 4.48
N ARG A 65 17.21 17.20 3.92
CA ARG A 65 17.55 18.45 3.25
C ARG A 65 17.12 18.43 1.79
N LEU A 66 16.79 19.61 1.29
CA LEU A 66 16.58 19.84 -0.14
C LEU A 66 17.85 19.47 -0.93
N LEU A 67 17.66 18.83 -2.08
CA LEU A 67 18.76 18.49 -3.00
C LEU A 67 19.28 19.74 -3.71
N GLU A 68 18.39 20.68 -4.00
CA GLU A 68 18.66 21.94 -4.68
C GLU A 68 18.02 23.07 -3.88
N GLU A 69 18.62 24.25 -3.94
CA GLU A 69 17.98 25.43 -3.36
C GLU A 69 16.67 25.71 -4.10
N PRO A 70 15.59 26.01 -3.37
CA PRO A 70 14.32 26.32 -3.99
C PRO A 70 14.46 27.60 -4.82
N THR A 71 14.12 27.51 -6.10
CA THR A 71 14.03 28.68 -6.97
C THR A 71 12.63 29.28 -6.82
N PRO A 72 12.50 30.59 -6.51
CA PRO A 72 11.20 31.25 -6.46
C PRO A 72 10.42 31.03 -7.75
N THR A 73 9.15 30.68 -7.61
CA THR A 73 8.23 30.53 -8.73
C THR A 73 7.19 31.64 -8.70
N ARG A 74 6.54 31.90 -9.83
CA ARG A 74 5.42 32.85 -9.88
C ARG A 74 4.33 32.52 -8.85
N PHE A 75 4.20 31.25 -8.47
CA PHE A 75 3.25 30.83 -7.45
C PHE A 75 3.58 31.39 -6.07
N ASP A 76 4.86 31.43 -5.71
CA ASP A 76 5.35 32.00 -4.44
C ASP A 76 5.12 33.52 -4.37
N ASP A 77 5.18 34.20 -5.51
CA ASP A 77 5.12 35.67 -5.61
C ASP A 77 3.70 36.22 -5.84
N GLU A 78 2.91 35.58 -6.71
CA GLU A 78 1.68 36.18 -7.27
C GLU A 78 0.43 35.34 -7.03
N ASP A 79 0.54 34.01 -7.04
CA ASP A 79 -0.62 33.12 -7.05
C ASP A 79 -1.04 32.64 -5.64
N TRP A 80 -0.15 32.72 -4.62
CA TRP A 80 -0.49 32.31 -3.25
C TRP A 80 -1.50 33.26 -2.58
N LYS A 81 -2.69 32.74 -2.25
CA LYS A 81 -3.73 33.44 -1.48
C LYS A 81 -4.34 32.49 -0.44
N TRP A 82 -4.58 33.01 0.76
CA TRP A 82 -5.23 32.30 1.88
C TRP A 82 -6.75 32.20 1.71
#